data_AF-A0A7J9HW87-F1
#
_entry.id   AF-A0A7J9HW87-F1
#
_cell.length_a   1.000
_cell.length_b   1.000
_cell.length_c   1.000
_cell.angle_alpha   90.00
_cell.angle_beta   90.00
_cell.angle_gamma   90.00
#
_symmetry.space_group_name_H-M   'P 1'
#
loop_
_entity.id
_entity.type
_entity.pdbx_description
1 polymer ?
#
loop_
_entity_poly.entity_id
_entity_poly.type
_entity_poly.pdbx_seq_one_letter_code
_entity_poly.pdbx_strand_id
1 'polypeptide(L)' 'MFALLVKEELNSWPEQSTRIRSWLTISQAIQNCRHAWMKEALEYGFCKWLAQKRKTTS' A
#
# COMPACT_ATOMS: atom_id res chain seq x y z
N MET A 1 -1.42 -6.92 9.37
CA MET A 1 -1.58 -5.78 8.46
C MET A 1 -3.07 -5.48 8.32
N PHE A 2 -3.49 -4.22 8.45
CA PHE A 2 -4.87 -3.80 8.17
C PHE A 2 -4.90 -3.05 6.84
N ALA A 3 -5.61 -3.59 5.86
CA ALA A 3 -5.77 -2.96 4.56
C ALA A 3 -6.95 -2.00 4.61
N LEU A 4 -6.71 -0.72 4.33
CA LEU A 4 -7.78 0.25 4.18
C LEU A 4 -8.23 0.26 2.71
N LEU A 5 -9.54 0.13 2.50
CA LEU A 5 -10.15 0.34 1.20
C LEU A 5 -10.44 1.84 1.06
N VAL A 6 -9.64 2.53 0.27
CA VAL A 6 -9.84 3.94 0.00
C VAL A 6 -11.10 4.11 -0.85
N LYS A 7 -12.02 4.96 -0.38
CA LYS A 7 -13.31 5.23 -1.03
C LYS A 7 -13.32 6.55 -1.78
N GLU A 8 -12.54 7.52 -1.32
CA GLU A 8 -12.40 8.84 -1.91
C GLU A 8 -10.96 9.34 -1.78
N GLU A 9 -10.51 10.11 -2.75
CA GLU A 9 -9.28 10.89 -2.67
C GLU A 9 -9.64 12.36 -2.89
N LEU A 10 -9.32 13.20 -1.91
CA LEU A 10 -9.60 14.63 -1.96
C LEU A 10 -8.54 15.33 -2.82
N ASN A 11 -8.99 16.29 -3.63
CA ASN A 11 -8.11 17.13 -4.46
C ASN A 11 -7.19 18.04 -3.64
N SER A 12 -7.54 18.32 -2.37
CA SER A 12 -6.75 19.15 -1.47
C SER A 12 -6.43 18.40 -0.18
N TRP A 13 -5.15 18.35 0.21
CA TRP A 13 -4.71 17.80 1.51
C TRP A 13 -3.62 18.67 2.16
N PRO A 14 -3.47 18.61 3.50
CA PRO A 14 -2.64 19.55 4.26
C PRO A 14 -1.18 19.67 3.78
N GLU A 15 -0.56 18.54 3.40
CA GLU A 15 0.87 18.49 3.03
C GLU A 15 1.15 18.66 1.53
N GLN A 16 0.14 18.91 0.68
CA GLN A 16 0.30 18.86 -0.78
C GLN A 16 1.29 19.87 -1.35
N SER A 17 1.56 20.96 -0.63
CA SER A 17 2.55 21.97 -1.02
C SER A 17 4.00 21.50 -0.81
N THR A 18 4.23 20.48 0.01
CA THR A 18 5.59 20.02 0.40
C THR A 18 5.84 18.53 0.15
N ARG A 19 4.80 17.80 -0.26
CA ARG A 19 4.83 16.35 -0.48
C ARG A 19 4.05 16.00 -1.73
N ILE A 20 4.61 15.07 -2.49
CA ILE A 20 3.94 14.44 -3.63
C ILE A 20 3.26 13.17 -3.13
N ARG A 21 2.01 12.97 -3.56
CA ARG A 21 1.26 11.74 -3.34
C ARG A 21 1.06 11.05 -4.69
N SER A 22 1.26 9.74 -4.71
CA SER A 22 1.00 8.92 -5.89
C SER A 22 0.51 7.53 -5.49
N TRP A 23 -0.33 6.95 -6.34
CA TRP A 23 -0.71 5.55 -6.23
C TRP A 23 0.35 4.67 -6.85
N LEU A 24 0.73 3.62 -6.12
CA LEU A 24 1.72 2.66 -6.57
C LEU A 24 1.13 1.27 -6.58
N THR A 25 1.55 0.45 -7.54
CA THR A 25 1.39 -1.00 -7.44
C THR A 25 2.21 -1.53 -6.25
N ILE A 26 1.86 -2.71 -5.74
CA ILE A 26 2.60 -3.32 -4.62
C ILE A 26 4.08 -3.51 -4.97
N SER A 27 4.39 -3.93 -6.20
CA SER A 27 5.77 -4.09 -6.67
C SER A 27 6.55 -2.77 -6.67
N GLN A 28 5.93 -1.69 -7.15
CA GLN A 28 6.55 -0.36 -7.10
C GLN A 28 6.75 0.13 -5.66
N ALA A 29 5.78 -0.10 -4.76
CA ALA A 29 5.90 0.26 -3.36
C ALA A 29 7.08 -0.45 -2.69
N ILE A 30 7.26 -1.75 -2.93
CA ILE A 30 8.40 -2.55 -2.42
C ILE A 30 9.73 -1.97 -2.91
N GLN A 31 9.84 -1.63 -4.20
CA GLN A 31 11.07 -1.05 -4.76
C GLN A 31 11.41 0.31 -4.14
N ASN A 32 10.39 1.12 -3.83
CA ASN A 32 10.56 2.46 -3.25
C ASN A 32 10.73 2.45 -1.72
N CYS A 33 10.53 1.32 -1.04
CA CYS A 33 10.71 1.22 0.41
C CYS A 33 12.18 1.45 0.78
N ARG A 34 12.41 2.44 1.65
CA ARG A 34 13.75 2.75 2.16
C ARG A 34 14.24 1.79 3.25
N HIS A 35 13.31 1.22 4.01
CA HIS A 35 13.62 0.36 5.15
C HIS A 35 13.28 -1.10 4.86
N ALA A 36 14.18 -2.01 5.24
CA ALA A 36 14.02 -3.45 5.03
C ALA A 36 12.71 -3.99 5.64
N TRP A 37 12.39 -3.57 6.88
CA TRP A 37 11.16 -3.99 7.56
C TRP A 37 9.89 -3.62 6.78
N MET A 38 9.90 -2.52 6.03
CA MET A 38 8.73 -2.07 5.26
C MET A 38 8.54 -2.95 4.01
N LYS A 39 9.65 -3.35 3.37
CA LYS A 39 9.64 -4.33 2.28
C LYS A 39 9.07 -5.66 2.76
N GLU A 40 9.60 -6.18 3.88
CA GLU A 40 9.14 -7.44 4.46
C GLU A 40 7.65 -7.40 4.85
N ALA A 41 7.20 -6.29 5.42
CA ALA A 41 5.79 -6.10 5.77
C ALA A 41 4.88 -6.16 4.52
N LEU A 42 5.31 -5.59 3.39
CA LEU A 42 4.58 -5.67 2.13
C LEU A 42 4.65 -7.06 1.50
N GLU A 43 5.85 -7.63 1.36
CA GLU A 43 6.09 -8.90 0.66
C GLU A 43 5.53 -10.11 1.42
N TYR A 44 5.88 -10.24 2.71
CA TYR A 44 5.50 -11.42 3.50
C TYR A 44 4.20 -11.20 4.29
N GLY A 45 3.89 -9.95 4.63
CA GLY A 45 2.65 -9.59 5.33
C GLY A 45 1.48 -9.36 4.39
N PHE A 46 1.51 -8.26 3.64
CA PHE A 46 0.36 -7.81 2.85
C PHE A 46 0.06 -8.69 1.64
N CYS A 47 1.06 -9.06 0.83
CA CYS A 47 0.83 -9.92 -0.35
C CYS A 47 0.26 -11.28 0.03
N LYS A 48 0.75 -11.88 1.12
CA LYS A 48 0.22 -13.16 1.64
C LYS A 48 -1.23 -13.04 2.09
N TRP A 49 -1.55 -11.99 2.86
CA TRP A 49 -2.92 -11.71 3.27
C TRP A 49 -3.84 -11.49 2.05
N LEU A 50 -3.41 -10.73 1.05
CA LEU A 50 -4.18 -10.44 -0.15
C LEU A 50 -4.46 -11.71 -0.96
N ALA A 51 -3.47 -12.59 -1.10
CA ALA A 51 -3.61 -13.88 -1.77
C ALA A 51 -4.62 -14.79 -1.05
N GLN A 52 -4.65 -14.79 0.29
CA GLN A 52 -5.64 -15.54 1.07
C GLN A 52 -7.04 -14.97 0.90
N LYS A 53 -7.20 -13.64 0.96
CA LYS A 53 -8.51 -12.98 0.77
C LYS A 53 -9.15 -13.29 -0.59
N ARG A 54 -8.34 -13.33 -1.65
CA ARG A 54 -8.83 -13.71 -3.00
C ARG A 54 -9.38 -15.13 -3.04
N LYS A 55 -8.77 -16.07 -2.32
CA LYS A 55 -9.24 -17.47 -2.26
C LYS A 55 -10.54 -17.64 -1.48
N THR A 56 -10.81 -16.78 -0.50
CA THR A 56 -12.04 -16.85 0.32
C THR A 56 -13.26 -16.23 -0.36
N THR A 57 -13.06 -15.46 -1.44
CA THR A 57 -14.13 -14.76 -2.17
C THR A 57 -14.57 -15.51 -3.44
N SER A 58 -14.13 -16.77 -3.59
CA SER A 58 -14.53 -17.72 -4.63
C SER A 58 -15.14 -18.94 -3.98
#